data_AF-A0A3P9MY15-F1
#
_entry.id   AF-A0A3P9MY15-F1
#
_cell.length_a   1.000
_cell.length_b   1.000
_cell.length_c   1.000
_cell.angle_alpha   90.00
_cell.angle_beta   90.00
_cell.angle_gamma   90.00
#
_symmetry.space_group_name_H-M   'P 1'
#
loop_
_entity.id
_entity.type
_entity.pdbx_description
1 polymer ?
#
loop_
_entity_poly.entity_id
_entity_poly.type
_entity_poly.pdbx_seq_one_letter_code
_entity_poly.pdbx_strand_id
1 'polypeptide(L)'
;MEDQAAREDACREYQSSLEDLTFNSKPHINMLTILAEENIQFAKDIVAIIEAQISKVFMIIFGFNHLLFKLFETSSRVSAWSETGSD
;
A
#
# COMPACT_ATOMS: atom_id res chain seq x y z
N MET A 1 -23.66 -5.78 -20.36
CA MET A 1 -24.09 -5.41 -18.99
C MET A 1 -23.68 -6.47 -17.99
N GLU A 2 -23.89 -7.75 -18.30
CA GLU A 2 -23.51 -8.89 -17.44
C GLU A 2 -21.99 -8.98 -17.17
N ASP A 3 -21.16 -8.81 -18.21
CA ASP A 3 -19.69 -8.83 -18.07
C ASP A 3 -19.14 -7.69 -17.19
N GLN A 4 -19.82 -6.54 -17.14
CA GLN A 4 -19.41 -5.41 -16.32
C GLN A 4 -19.68 -5.69 -14.83
N ALA A 5 -20.84 -6.28 -14.53
CA ALA A 5 -21.20 -6.66 -13.17
C ALA A 5 -20.27 -7.77 -12.65
N ALA A 6 -19.98 -8.79 -13.46
CA ALA A 6 -19.04 -9.85 -13.12
C ALA A 6 -17.63 -9.31 -12.85
N ARG A 7 -17.18 -8.34 -13.65
CA ARG A 7 -15.90 -7.65 -13.45
C ARG A 7 -15.84 -6.87 -12.16
N GLU A 8 -16.90 -6.11 -11.84
CA GLU A 8 -16.97 -5.31 -10.62
C GLU A 8 -17.01 -6.19 -9.37
N ASP A 9 -17.76 -7.29 -9.39
CA ASP A 9 -17.79 -8.26 -8.30
C ASP A 9 -16.41 -8.90 -8.09
N ALA A 10 -15.76 -9.37 -9.16
CA ALA A 10 -14.42 -9.95 -9.10
C ALA A 10 -13.38 -8.95 -8.55
N CYS A 11 -13.41 -7.71 -9.02
CA CYS A 11 -12.52 -6.65 -8.55
C CYS A 11 -12.75 -6.33 -7.06
N ARG A 12 -14.02 -6.24 -6.64
CA ARG A 12 -14.38 -5.95 -5.25
C ARG A 12 -13.92 -7.06 -4.31
N GLU A 13 -14.13 -8.32 -4.68
CA GLU A 13 -13.73 -9.47 -3.88
C GLU A 13 -12.21 -9.61 -3.79
N TYR A 14 -11.50 -9.38 -4.91
CA TYR A 14 -10.04 -9.35 -4.94
C TYR A 14 -9.49 -8.24 -4.05
N GLN A 15 -10.05 -7.03 -4.16
CA GLN A 15 -9.64 -5.88 -3.36
C GLN A 15 -9.85 -6.14 -1.87
N SER A 16 -11.02 -6.65 -1.46
CA SER A 16 -11.29 -6.97 -0.06
C SER A 16 -10.27 -7.98 0.50
N SER A 17 -10.00 -9.06 -0.23
CA SER A 17 -9.02 -10.08 0.17
C SER A 17 -7.59 -9.53 0.22
N LEU A 18 -7.27 -8.55 -0.63
CA LEU A 18 -5.95 -7.91 -0.68
C LEU A 18 -5.77 -6.90 0.45
N GLU A 19 -6.83 -6.22 0.87
CA GLU A 19 -6.82 -5.33 2.03
C GLU A 19 -6.60 -6.10 3.34
N ASP A 20 -7.13 -7.33 3.43
CA ASP A 20 -6.91 -8.23 4.56
C ASP A 20 -5.47 -8.78 4.62
N LEU A 21 -4.70 -8.70 3.52
CA LEU A 21 -3.28 -9.08 3.46
C LEU A 21 -2.37 -8.01 4.11
N THR A 22 -2.58 -7.76 5.41
CA THR A 22 -1.77 -6.86 6.24
C THR A 22 -0.43 -7.48 6.66
N PHE A 23 -0.39 -8.82 6.74
CA PHE A 23 0.81 -9.61 6.99
C PHE A 23 0.86 -10.75 5.97
N ASN A 24 2.06 -11.26 5.69
CA ASN A 24 2.21 -12.42 4.81
C ASN A 24 1.45 -13.61 5.41
N SER A 25 0.34 -13.97 4.77
CA SER A 25 -0.60 -14.97 5.22
C SER A 25 -0.76 -15.97 4.09
N LYS A 26 -0.30 -17.21 4.31
CA LYS A 26 -0.46 -18.29 3.32
C LYS A 26 -1.94 -18.48 2.91
N PRO A 27 -2.92 -18.47 3.82
CA PRO A 27 -4.34 -18.54 3.44
C PRO A 27 -4.78 -17.39 2.53
N HIS A 28 -4.42 -16.15 2.84
CA HIS A 28 -4.81 -14.98 2.03
C HIS A 28 -4.11 -14.97 0.67
N ILE A 29 -2.83 -15.35 0.61
CA ILE A 29 -2.10 -15.47 -0.66
C ILE A 29 -2.74 -16.55 -1.55
N ASN A 30 -3.06 -17.72 -0.98
CA ASN A 30 -3.72 -18.77 -1.75
C ASN A 30 -5.10 -18.34 -2.25
N MET A 31 -5.87 -17.63 -1.42
CA MET A 31 -7.18 -17.09 -1.80
C MET A 31 -7.06 -16.07 -2.95
N LEU A 32 -6.09 -15.15 -2.87
CA LEU A 32 -5.81 -14.18 -3.94
C LEU A 32 -5.37 -14.88 -5.23
N THR A 33 -4.56 -15.94 -5.15
CA THR A 33 -4.16 -16.74 -6.33
C THR A 33 -5.37 -17.41 -6.97
N ILE A 34 -6.25 -18.06 -6.18
CA ILE A 34 -7.46 -18.70 -6.69
C ILE A 34 -8.38 -17.67 -7.36
N LEU A 35 -8.62 -16.53 -6.71
CA LEU A 35 -9.45 -15.45 -7.26
C LEU A 35 -8.88 -14.91 -8.58
N ALA A 36 -7.55 -14.82 -8.72
CA ALA A 36 -6.91 -14.42 -9.96
C ALA A 36 -7.04 -15.47 -11.08
N GLU A 37 -6.92 -16.75 -10.73
CA GLU A 37 -7.08 -17.85 -11.68
C GLU A 37 -8.53 -17.95 -12.20
N GLU A 38 -9.52 -17.83 -11.31
CA GLU A 38 -10.95 -17.86 -11.66
C GLU A 38 -11.37 -16.65 -12.49
N ASN A 39 -10.71 -15.50 -12.30
CA ASN A 39 -11.03 -14.24 -12.97
C ASN A 39 -9.96 -13.80 -13.97
N ILE A 40 -9.31 -14.75 -14.65
CA ILE A 40 -8.23 -14.47 -15.60
C ILE A 40 -8.66 -13.54 -16.75
N GLN A 41 -9.95 -13.56 -17.10
CA GLN A 41 -10.57 -12.63 -18.06
C GLN A 41 -10.45 -11.15 -17.65
N PHE A 42 -10.31 -10.89 -16.34
CA PHE A 42 -10.15 -9.56 -15.75
C PHE A 42 -8.73 -9.34 -15.21
N ALA A 43 -7.74 -10.13 -15.67
CA ALA A 43 -6.37 -10.06 -15.18
C ALA A 43 -5.78 -8.64 -15.22
N LYS A 44 -6.14 -7.84 -16.23
CA LYS A 44 -5.68 -6.43 -16.33
C LYS A 44 -6.17 -5.58 -15.16
N ASP A 45 -7.42 -5.74 -14.74
CA ASP A 45 -8.00 -5.00 -13.63
C ASP A 45 -7.41 -5.49 -12.29
N ILE A 46 -7.20 -6.80 -12.14
CA ILE A 46 -6.56 -7.40 -10.96
C ILE A 46 -5.13 -6.88 -10.78
N VAL A 47 -4.34 -6.83 -11.86
CA VAL A 47 -2.97 -6.28 -11.83
C VAL A 47 -2.99 -4.82 -11.39
N ALA A 48 -3.92 -4.00 -11.91
CA ALA A 48 -4.04 -2.60 -11.51
C ALA A 48 -4.34 -2.43 -10.00
N ILE A 49 -5.16 -3.32 -9.42
CA ILE A 49 -5.45 -3.32 -7.98
C ILE A 49 -4.17 -3.65 -7.17
N ILE A 50 -3.39 -4.63 -7.59
CA ILE A 50 -2.11 -4.99 -6.95
C ILE A 50 -1.12 -3.82 -7.03
N GLU A 51 -0.96 -3.21 -8.21
CA GLU A 51 -0.08 -2.06 -8.43
C GLU A 51 -0.47 -0.86 -7.55
N ALA A 52 -1.77 -0.59 -7.43
CA ALA A 52 -2.29 0.47 -6.56
C ALA A 52 -1.97 0.19 -5.08
N GLN A 53 -2.14 -1.06 -4.62
CA GLN A 53 -1.82 -1.45 -3.25
C GLN A 53 -0.33 -1.32 -2.95
N ILE A 54 0.54 -1.79 -3.85
CA ILE A 54 2.00 -1.65 -3.73
C ILE A 54 2.37 -0.16 -3.69
N SER A 55 1.80 0.66 -4.57
CA SER A 55 2.04 2.10 -4.62
C SER A 55 1.62 2.79 -3.32
N LYS A 56 0.50 2.40 -2.72
CA LYS A 56 0.04 2.90 -1.43
C LYS A 56 1.02 2.56 -0.31
N VAL A 57 1.46 1.30 -0.23
CA VAL A 57 2.46 0.87 0.77
C VAL A 57 3.77 1.62 0.58
N PHE A 58 4.21 1.78 -0.67
CA PHE A 58 5.39 2.57 -0.99
C PHE A 58 5.21 4.03 -0.56
N MET A 59 4.09 4.67 -0.86
CA MET A 59 3.83 6.05 -0.44
C MET A 59 3.83 6.18 1.09
N ILE A 60 3.27 5.22 1.82
CA ILE A 60 3.30 5.18 3.29
C ILE A 60 4.76 5.07 3.75
N ILE A 61 5.50 4.06 3.30
CA ILE A 61 6.89 3.85 3.74
C ILE A 61 7.75 5.09 3.42
N PHE A 62 7.70 5.59 2.19
CA PHE A 62 8.54 6.71 1.75
C PHE A 62 8.08 8.04 2.37
N GLY A 63 6.77 8.26 2.53
CA GLY A 63 6.21 9.45 3.17
C GLY A 63 6.54 9.51 4.66
N PHE A 64 6.40 8.40 5.39
CA PHE A 64 6.80 8.31 6.79
C PHE A 64 8.30 8.49 6.96
N ASN A 65 9.14 7.84 6.12
CA ASN A 65 10.59 8.04 6.16
C ASN A 65 10.98 9.49 5.84
N HIS A 66 10.32 10.15 4.88
CA HIS A 66 10.57 11.55 4.56
C HIS A 66 10.20 12.50 5.71
N LEU A 67 9.04 12.28 6.34
CA LEU A 67 8.61 13.08 7.49
C LEU A 67 9.52 12.86 8.71
N LEU A 68 9.90 11.60 8.99
CA LEU A 68 10.85 11.26 10.06
C LEU A 68 12.23 11.89 9.80
N PHE A 69 12.71 11.89 8.56
CA PHE A 69 13.95 12.55 8.18
C PHE A 69 13.89 14.06 8.43
N LYS A 70 12.80 14.74 8.06
CA LYS A 70 12.62 16.17 8.35
C LYS A 70 12.53 16.47 9.85
N LEU A 71 11.82 15.64 10.62
CA LEU A 71 11.74 15.80 12.08
C LEU A 71 13.12 15.63 12.73
N PHE A 72 13.90 14.65 12.29
CA PHE A 72 15.27 14.45 12.74
C PHE A 72 16.17 15.66 12.40
N GLU A 73 16.12 16.15 11.17
CA GLU A 73 16.88 17.34 10.73
C GLU A 73 16.54 18.60 11.55
N THR A 74 15.25 18.83 11.82
CA THR A 74 14.82 19.97 12.66
C THR A 74 15.30 19.87 14.10
N SER A 75 15.37 18.64 14.65
CA SER A 75 15.85 18.40 16.01
C SER A 75 17.37 18.65 16.11
N SER A 76 18.17 18.15 15.16
CA SER A 76 19.60 18.44 15.10
C SER A 76 19.91 19.94 14.96
N ARG A 77 19.08 20.68 14.22
CA ARG A 77 19.23 22.13 14.07
C ARG A 77 18.94 22.85 15.39
N VAL A 78 17.88 22.49 16.12
CA VAL A 78 17.53 23.12 17.42
C VAL A 78 18.65 22.95 18.46
N SER A 79 19.33 21.80 18.49
CA SER A 79 20.47 21.57 19.39
C SER A 79 21.63 22.57 19.17
N ALA A 80 21.87 22.97 17.92
CA ALA A 80 22.95 23.91 17.58
C ALA A 80 22.67 25.38 17.97
N TRP A 81 21.39 25.75 18.12
CA TRP A 81 21.00 27.10 18.58
C TRP A 81 21.06 27.25 20.11
N SER A 82 21.00 26.14 20.85
CA SER A 82 21.11 26.16 22.32
C SER A 82 22.54 26.43 22.82
N GLU A 83 23.58 26.17 22.02
CA GLU A 83 24.98 26.38 22.41
C GLU A 83 25.51 27.77 22.04
N THR A 84 24.80 28.54 21.22
CA THR A 84 25.26 29.83 20.68
C THR A 84 24.49 31.05 21.23
N GLY A 85 23.57 30.84 22.18
CA GLY A 85 22.68 31.87 22.74
C GLY A 85 22.84 32.12 24.24
N SER A 86 24.05 31.94 24.78
CA SER A 86 24.38 32.32 26.16
C SER A 86 25.62 33.21 26.19
N ASP A 87 25.48 34.42 25.62
CA ASP A 87 26.29 35.59 25.98
C ASP A 87 25.34 36.74 26.37
#